data_AF-A0A2U1KWP2-F1
#
_entry.id   AF-A0A2U1KWP2-F1
#
_cell.length_a   1.000
_cell.length_b   1.000
_cell.length_c   1.000
_cell.angle_alpha   90.00
_cell.angle_beta   90.00
_cell.angle_gamma   90.00
#
_symmetry.space_group_name_H-M   'P 1'
#
loop_
_entity.id
_entity.type
_entity.pdbx_description
1 polymer ?
#
loop_
_entity_poly.entity_id
_entity_poly.type
_entity_poly.pdbx_seq_one_letter_code
_entity_poly.pdbx_strand_id
1 'polypeptide(L)'
;MDSSNPLYVHPSDGPGSLPIQEKLTGAQNYRSWRRAMEIGLSTKRKLGFVRGTIPRPPVIPIPPTTSAENAVRLELWETCNNLVTSWIMSSVSESIAKSIMFIESASEIWIQLETRFSLSNGSRKYKLSKECFDIQQHGSSVSEYYTRMKCVWEELDSMIVLPRLVNITPEMSNFLVAVEKQKEEQRLFQFLNGLDDCYGAQRSQLLLLNPLPSVENACAVIQQEESQKDVLKSGVSFVESAALFSKQETKNKCSICGYKWHPPEKCWEKVGYPVWHHKYKQSQVQNKQTQYRPRSSSNGTGGNFKRTAANVTSGASSFTFTSEQFESLMRSVLNDVKNNGATGSDCTDDELDFVAAQTIG
;
A
#
# COMPACT_ATOMS: atom_id res chain seq x y z
N MET A 1 17.21 45.23 18.38
CA MET A 1 17.58 44.45 17.16
C MET A 1 16.32 44.23 16.34
N ASP A 2 16.43 44.28 15.02
CA ASP A 2 15.31 43.96 14.13
C ASP A 2 14.91 42.48 14.28
N SER A 3 13.60 42.22 14.27
CA SER A 3 13.00 40.89 14.30
C SER A 3 13.46 40.00 13.13
N SER A 4 13.96 40.61 12.05
CA SER A 4 14.55 39.92 10.89
C SER A 4 15.92 39.31 11.15
N ASN A 5 16.63 39.74 12.21
CA ASN A 5 17.98 39.29 12.49
C ASN A 5 18.00 37.82 12.95
N PRO A 6 18.80 36.93 12.33
CA PRO A 6 18.89 35.53 12.73
C PRO A 6 19.46 35.32 14.15
N LEU A 7 20.13 36.32 14.73
CA LEU A 7 20.62 36.32 16.12
C LEU A 7 19.58 36.81 17.14
N TYR A 8 18.40 37.26 16.69
CA TYR A 8 17.33 37.67 17.58
C TYR A 8 16.67 36.45 18.24
N VAL A 9 16.54 36.47 19.57
CA VAL A 9 15.81 35.44 20.34
C VAL A 9 14.49 36.05 20.78
N HIS A 10 13.36 35.44 20.42
CA HIS A 10 12.06 35.95 20.85
C HIS A 10 11.86 35.62 22.34
N PRO A 11 11.20 36.48 23.15
CA PRO A 11 10.97 36.20 24.58
C PRO A 11 10.20 34.90 24.87
N SER A 12 9.45 34.37 23.90
CA SER A 12 8.77 33.07 24.01
C SER A 12 9.62 31.87 23.57
N ASP A 13 10.85 32.09 23.10
CA ASP A 13 11.75 31.04 22.69
C ASP A 13 12.54 30.51 23.90
N GLY A 14 11.96 29.50 24.56
CA GLY A 14 12.65 28.68 25.56
C GLY A 14 13.00 27.28 25.04
N PRO A 15 13.70 26.45 25.83
CA PRO A 15 14.03 25.06 25.46
C PRO A 15 12.83 24.16 25.11
N GLY A 16 11.63 24.53 25.55
CA GLY A 16 10.37 23.82 25.21
C GLY A 16 9.57 24.43 24.05
N SER A 17 10.05 25.51 23.44
CA SER A 17 9.26 26.25 22.41
C SER A 17 9.25 25.58 21.03
N LEU A 18 10.07 24.55 20.83
CA LEU A 18 10.16 23.77 19.61
C LEU A 18 9.80 22.29 19.93
N PRO A 19 8.50 21.96 20.03
CA PRO A 19 8.08 20.59 20.26
C PRO A 19 8.28 19.76 18.98
N ILE A 20 9.15 18.75 19.05
CA ILE A 20 9.21 17.69 18.04
C ILE A 20 8.41 16.51 18.59
N GLN A 21 7.38 16.09 17.83
CA GLN A 21 6.43 15.05 18.27
C GLN A 21 7.11 13.70 18.55
N GLU A 22 8.05 13.30 17.68
CA GLU A 22 8.74 12.03 17.79
C GLU A 22 10.23 12.24 18.04
N LYS A 23 10.75 11.69 19.13
CA LYS A 23 12.17 11.77 19.45
C LYS A 23 13.00 10.92 18.49
N LEU A 24 14.17 11.41 18.10
CA LEU A 24 15.13 10.60 17.35
C LEU A 24 15.52 9.37 18.19
N THR A 25 15.28 8.17 17.65
CA THR A 25 15.64 6.91 18.30
C THR A 25 16.74 6.17 17.54
N GLY A 26 16.85 6.39 16.24
CA GLY A 26 17.88 5.80 15.40
C GLY A 26 17.69 6.10 13.92
N ALA A 27 18.33 5.30 13.06
CA ALA A 27 18.28 5.48 11.61
C ALA A 27 16.86 5.29 11.02
N GLN A 28 15.99 4.54 11.70
CA GLN A 28 14.63 4.24 11.28
C GLN A 28 13.71 5.47 11.20
N ASN A 29 13.87 6.42 12.13
CA ASN A 29 13.04 7.63 12.20
C ASN A 29 13.83 8.92 11.95
N TYR A 30 15.12 8.80 11.62
CA TYR A 30 16.00 9.94 11.39
C TYR A 30 15.51 10.87 10.28
N ARG A 31 14.99 10.36 9.16
CA ARG A 31 14.50 11.21 8.06
C ARG A 31 13.31 12.07 8.49
N SER A 32 12.31 11.45 9.11
CA SER A 32 11.13 12.13 9.63
C SER A 32 11.50 13.15 10.70
N TRP A 33 12.35 12.75 11.66
CA TRP A 33 12.88 13.63 12.70
C TRP A 33 13.65 14.83 12.12
N ARG A 34 14.57 14.58 11.18
CA ARG A 34 15.36 15.62 10.51
C ARG A 34 14.44 16.64 9.86
N ARG A 35 13.44 16.16 9.10
CA ARG A 35 12.49 17.03 8.42
C ARG A 35 11.67 17.87 9.41
N ALA A 36 11.17 17.26 10.48
CA ALA A 36 10.43 17.97 11.53
C ALA A 36 11.30 19.05 12.20
N MET A 37 12.57 18.72 12.48
CA MET A 37 13.52 19.64 13.09
C MET A 37 13.90 20.79 12.15
N GLU A 38 14.14 20.52 10.86
CA GLU A 38 14.39 21.57 9.86
C GLU A 38 13.21 22.55 9.74
N ILE A 39 11.97 22.04 9.75
CA ILE A 39 10.75 22.86 9.75
C ILE A 39 10.71 23.72 11.02
N GLY A 40 10.83 23.10 12.19
CA GLY A 40 10.80 23.80 13.48
C GLY A 40 11.84 24.92 13.55
N LEU A 41 13.09 24.62 13.20
CA LEU A 41 14.17 25.61 13.19
C LEU A 41 13.95 26.71 12.15
N SER A 42 13.34 26.39 11.00
CA SER A 42 13.02 27.38 9.97
C SER A 42 11.96 28.37 10.46
N THR A 43 10.92 27.91 11.15
CA THR A 43 9.89 28.81 11.74
C THR A 43 10.47 29.76 12.78
N LYS A 44 11.56 29.36 13.45
CA LYS A 44 12.31 30.17 14.43
C LYS A 44 13.49 30.94 13.83
N ARG A 45 13.70 30.86 12.50
CA ARG A 45 14.85 31.45 11.78
C ARG A 45 16.22 30.99 12.29
N LYS A 46 16.29 29.79 12.89
CA LYS A 46 17.52 29.20 13.42
C LYS A 46 18.13 28.09 12.57
N LEU A 47 17.51 27.77 11.43
CA LEU A 47 18.02 26.73 10.51
C LEU A 47 19.47 26.96 10.07
N GLY A 48 19.92 28.22 10.01
CA GLY A 48 21.30 28.55 9.63
C GLY A 48 22.36 28.11 10.63
N PHE A 49 22.01 27.89 11.91
CA PHE A 49 22.94 27.40 12.93
C PHE A 49 23.31 25.93 12.72
N VAL A 50 22.34 25.10 12.29
CA VAL A 50 22.61 23.67 12.01
C VAL A 50 23.26 23.44 10.65
N ARG A 51 23.00 24.34 9.67
CA ARG A 51 23.60 24.28 8.33
C ARG A 51 24.98 24.94 8.23
N GLY A 52 25.43 25.61 9.29
CA GLY A 52 26.69 26.38 9.28
C GLY A 52 26.65 27.65 8.42
N THR A 53 25.48 28.08 7.93
CA THR A 53 25.37 29.32 7.14
C THR A 53 25.45 30.58 8.00
N ILE A 54 25.30 30.44 9.32
CA ILE A 54 25.54 31.50 10.31
C ILE A 54 26.80 31.10 11.10
N PRO A 55 28.01 31.40 10.59
CA PRO A 55 29.25 31.01 11.24
C PRO A 55 29.43 31.76 12.56
N ARG A 56 30.15 31.13 13.49
CA ARG A 56 30.57 31.78 14.73
C ARG A 56 31.42 33.02 14.39
N PRO A 57 31.09 34.21 14.93
CA PRO A 57 31.92 35.39 14.76
C PRO A 57 33.36 35.15 15.24
N PRO A 58 34.38 35.67 14.55
CA PRO A 58 35.76 35.54 15.00
C PRO A 58 35.97 36.27 16.33
N VAL A 59 36.81 35.73 17.21
CA VAL A 59 37.13 36.35 18.51
C VAL A 59 37.79 37.72 18.30
N ILE A 60 38.64 37.83 17.28
CA ILE A 60 39.30 39.08 16.89
C ILE A 60 38.37 39.84 15.94
N PRO A 61 37.97 41.09 16.27
CA PRO A 61 37.10 41.89 15.42
C PRO A 61 37.74 42.16 14.06
N ILE A 62 36.96 42.02 12.99
CA ILE A 62 37.37 42.42 11.64
C ILE A 62 36.86 43.86 11.40
N PRO A 63 37.75 44.81 11.02
CA PRO A 63 37.34 46.17 10.70
C PRO A 63 36.24 46.19 9.62
N PRO A 64 35.20 47.04 9.73
CA PRO A 64 35.07 48.20 10.62
C PRO A 64 34.43 47.91 11.99
N THR A 65 34.24 46.63 12.37
CA THR A 65 33.54 46.27 13.60
C THR A 65 34.36 46.62 14.84
N THR A 66 33.75 47.31 15.80
CA THR A 66 34.40 47.59 17.08
C THR A 66 34.50 46.34 17.96
N SER A 67 35.47 46.32 18.90
CA SER A 67 35.61 45.21 19.85
C SER A 67 34.36 44.97 20.68
N ALA A 68 33.69 46.05 21.13
CA ALA A 68 32.45 45.98 21.90
C ALA A 68 31.29 45.37 21.10
N GLU A 69 31.10 45.79 19.84
CA GLU A 69 30.06 45.22 18.96
C GLU A 69 30.31 43.75 18.64
N ASN A 70 31.58 43.34 18.53
CA ASN A 70 31.93 41.95 18.28
C ASN A 70 31.63 41.06 19.49
N ALA A 71 31.93 41.54 20.70
CA ALA A 71 31.61 40.83 21.94
C ALA A 71 30.10 40.59 22.09
N VAL A 72 29.27 41.62 21.86
CA VAL A 72 27.81 41.49 21.90
C VAL A 72 27.30 40.50 20.84
N ARG A 73 27.86 40.54 19.63
CA ARG A 73 27.47 39.60 18.55
C ARG A 73 27.84 38.15 18.90
N LEU A 74 28.99 37.94 19.53
CA LEU A 74 29.45 36.63 19.96
C LEU A 74 28.52 36.06 21.03
N GLU A 75 28.18 36.85 22.07
CA GLU A 75 27.25 36.45 23.13
C GLU A 75 25.86 36.09 22.58
N LEU A 76 25.34 36.89 21.64
CA LEU A 76 24.06 36.62 20.99
C LEU A 76 24.09 35.35 20.14
N TRP A 77 25.21 35.11 19.43
CA TRP A 77 25.42 33.88 18.66
C TRP A 77 25.48 32.67 19.58
N GLU A 78 26.24 32.74 20.69
CA GLU A 78 26.36 31.66 21.67
C GLU A 78 25.01 31.34 22.33
N THR A 79 24.24 32.36 22.67
CA THR A 79 22.87 32.21 23.20
C THR A 79 21.97 31.46 22.20
N CYS A 80 21.99 31.85 20.92
CA CYS A 80 21.22 31.17 19.89
C CYS A 80 21.69 29.74 19.65
N ASN A 81 23.01 29.51 19.61
CA ASN A 81 23.59 28.18 19.43
C ASN A 81 23.21 27.25 20.60
N ASN A 82 23.27 27.73 21.84
CA ASN A 82 22.87 26.97 23.02
C ASN A 82 21.37 26.67 23.03
N LEU A 83 20.54 27.63 22.59
CA LEU A 83 19.11 27.41 22.42
C LEU A 83 18.81 26.32 21.40
N VAL A 84 19.45 26.36 20.22
CA VAL A 84 19.30 25.32 19.18
C VAL A 84 19.78 23.97 19.71
N THR A 85 20.92 23.94 20.40
CA THR A 85 21.45 22.74 21.04
C THR A 85 20.45 22.18 22.05
N SER A 86 19.79 23.03 22.85
CA SER A 86 18.76 22.59 23.80
C SER A 86 17.54 21.95 23.10
N TRP A 87 17.12 22.48 21.94
CA TRP A 87 16.05 21.87 21.14
C TRP A 87 16.46 20.55 20.49
N ILE A 88 17.71 20.43 20.05
CA ILE A 88 18.22 19.14 19.55
C ILE A 88 18.24 18.13 20.70
N MET A 89 18.79 18.50 21.86
CA MET A 89 18.87 17.63 23.04
C MET A 89 17.49 17.18 23.54
N SER A 90 16.48 18.05 23.49
CA SER A 90 15.12 17.69 23.92
C SER A 90 14.37 16.83 22.90
N SER A 91 14.78 16.85 21.63
CA SER A 91 14.17 16.13 20.51
C SER A 91 14.83 14.78 20.18
N VAL A 92 15.85 14.36 20.92
CA VAL A 92 16.49 13.04 20.76
C VAL A 92 16.23 12.13 21.96
N SER A 93 16.43 10.82 21.79
CA SER A 93 16.39 9.85 22.90
C SER A 93 17.48 10.14 23.92
N GLU A 94 17.30 9.70 25.17
CA GLU A 94 18.23 9.99 26.26
C GLU A 94 19.66 9.47 26.00
N SER A 95 19.78 8.31 25.34
CA SER A 95 21.08 7.74 24.97
C SER A 95 21.79 8.58 23.90
N ILE A 96 21.05 9.12 22.94
CA ILE A 96 21.59 10.01 21.90
C ILE A 96 21.96 11.35 22.52
N ALA A 97 21.11 11.91 23.39
CA ALA A 97 21.39 13.15 24.11
C ALA A 97 22.71 13.05 24.89
N LYS A 98 22.92 11.96 25.64
CA LYS A 98 24.20 11.71 26.34
C LYS A 98 25.41 11.68 25.40
N SER A 99 25.24 11.17 24.17
CA SER A 99 26.35 11.08 23.21
C SER A 99 26.74 12.42 22.56
N ILE A 100 25.83 13.41 22.54
CA ILE A 100 26.06 14.72 21.92
C ILE A 100 26.21 15.86 22.94
N MET A 101 26.04 15.57 24.24
CA MET A 101 25.99 16.54 25.33
C MET A 101 27.21 17.47 25.42
N PHE A 102 28.39 16.99 25.07
CA PHE A 102 29.65 17.73 25.20
C PHE A 102 30.08 18.45 23.92
N ILE A 103 29.24 18.44 22.88
CA ILE A 103 29.53 19.14 21.63
C ILE A 103 29.03 20.57 21.75
N GLU A 104 29.93 21.54 21.57
CA GLU A 104 29.62 22.96 21.78
C GLU A 104 28.81 23.57 20.63
N SER A 105 28.95 23.05 19.41
CA SER A 105 28.32 23.61 18.21
C SER A 105 27.09 22.81 17.79
N ALA A 106 25.95 23.49 17.65
CA ALA A 106 24.74 22.89 17.10
C ALA A 106 24.96 22.34 15.67
N SER A 107 25.85 22.98 14.90
CA SER A 107 26.24 22.51 13.56
C SER A 107 27.00 21.19 13.62
N GLU A 108 27.90 21.04 14.58
CA GLU A 108 28.68 19.80 14.75
C GLU A 108 27.81 18.65 15.22
N ILE A 109 26.90 18.92 16.18
CA ILE A 109 25.86 17.96 16.59
C ILE A 109 25.06 17.50 15.38
N TRP A 110 24.60 18.45 14.55
CA TRP A 110 23.81 18.15 13.36
C TRP A 110 24.55 17.24 12.38
N ILE A 111 25.81 17.56 12.06
CA ILE A 111 26.67 16.76 11.17
C ILE A 111 26.93 15.38 11.75
N GLN A 112 27.16 15.25 13.06
CA GLN A 112 27.40 13.97 13.70
C GLN A 112 26.14 13.07 13.66
N LEU A 113 24.97 13.64 13.96
CA LEU A 113 23.68 12.92 13.86
C LEU A 113 23.39 12.52 12.42
N GLU A 114 23.66 13.40 11.45
CA GLU A 114 23.58 13.10 10.03
C GLU A 114 24.51 11.97 9.64
N THR A 115 25.80 12.05 9.96
CA THR A 115 26.77 11.00 9.63
C THR A 115 26.37 9.65 10.24
N ARG A 116 25.86 9.64 11.47
CA ARG A 116 25.50 8.42 12.20
C ARG A 116 24.18 7.78 11.71
N PHE A 117 23.18 8.58 11.35
CA PHE A 117 21.82 8.11 11.10
C PHE A 117 21.29 8.36 9.69
N SER A 118 22.00 9.13 8.85
CA SER A 118 21.65 9.34 7.43
C SER A 118 21.90 8.11 6.56
N LEU A 119 22.57 7.08 7.10
CA LEU A 119 22.83 5.83 6.41
C LEU A 119 21.53 5.32 5.80
N SER A 120 21.43 5.46 4.47
CA SER A 120 20.35 4.88 3.68
C SER A 120 20.59 3.38 3.65
N ASN A 121 20.24 2.71 4.74
CA ASN A 121 20.42 1.28 4.83
C ASN A 121 19.59 0.68 3.70
N GLY A 122 20.23 0.02 2.73
CA GLY A 122 19.53 -0.71 1.67
C GLY A 122 18.45 -1.63 2.25
N SER A 123 18.64 -2.10 3.49
CA SER A 123 17.64 -2.82 4.28
C SER A 123 16.37 -2.03 4.60
N ARG A 124 16.42 -0.71 4.85
CA ARG A 124 15.20 0.12 5.04
C ARG A 124 14.47 0.32 3.72
N LYS A 125 15.21 0.60 2.63
CA LYS A 125 14.62 0.66 1.28
C LYS A 125 13.95 -0.67 0.92
N TYR A 126 14.62 -1.79 1.18
CA TYR A 126 14.09 -3.13 0.97
C TYR A 126 12.85 -3.39 1.84
N LYS A 127 12.91 -3.07 3.15
CA LYS A 127 11.79 -3.23 4.07
C LYS A 127 10.56 -2.46 3.61
N LEU A 128 10.73 -1.17 3.29
CA LEU A 128 9.63 -0.33 2.79
C LEU A 128 9.13 -0.78 1.43
N SER A 129 10.02 -1.21 0.54
CA SER A 129 9.63 -1.77 -0.76
C SER A 129 8.78 -3.02 -0.57
N LYS A 130 9.16 -3.92 0.35
CA LYS A 130 8.35 -5.09 0.69
C LYS A 130 7.00 -4.69 1.31
N GLU A 131 7.03 -3.80 2.30
CA GLU A 131 5.83 -3.28 2.97
C GLU A 131 4.86 -2.64 1.96
N CYS A 132 5.37 -1.92 0.95
CA CYS A 132 4.60 -1.33 -0.12
C CYS A 132 3.78 -2.36 -0.93
N PHE A 133 4.29 -3.58 -1.10
CA PHE A 133 3.58 -4.66 -1.80
C PHE A 133 2.66 -5.46 -0.87
N ASP A 134 3.00 -5.53 0.43
CA ASP A 134 2.24 -6.30 1.42
C ASP A 134 1.04 -5.52 2.00
N ILE A 135 0.99 -4.19 1.81
CA ILE A 135 -0.14 -3.36 2.27
C ILE A 135 -1.41 -3.71 1.50
N GLN A 136 -2.43 -4.16 2.24
CA GLN A 136 -3.80 -4.31 1.74
C GLN A 136 -4.78 -3.66 2.73
N GLN A 137 -6.02 -3.44 2.28
CA GLN A 137 -7.08 -2.77 3.04
C GLN A 137 -7.51 -3.61 4.24
N HIS A 138 -7.77 -4.91 4.08
CA HIS A 138 -8.11 -5.85 5.16
C HIS A 138 -9.28 -5.36 6.04
N GLY A 139 -10.30 -4.73 5.45
CA GLY A 139 -11.47 -4.21 6.15
C GLY A 139 -11.26 -2.88 6.89
N SER A 140 -10.07 -2.26 6.84
CA SER A 140 -9.91 -0.86 7.28
C SER A 140 -10.65 0.10 6.34
N SER A 141 -10.95 1.31 6.80
CA SER A 141 -11.51 2.34 5.91
C SER A 141 -10.59 2.60 4.71
N VAL A 142 -11.16 3.00 3.58
CA VAL A 142 -10.39 3.33 2.37
C VAL A 142 -9.42 4.49 2.64
N SER A 143 -9.82 5.44 3.49
CA SER A 143 -8.99 6.58 3.91
C SER A 143 -7.75 6.17 4.70
N GLU A 144 -7.92 5.26 5.68
CA GLU A 144 -6.81 4.74 6.47
C GLU A 144 -5.85 3.90 5.61
N TYR A 145 -6.40 3.05 4.74
CA TYR A 145 -5.61 2.28 3.78
C TYR A 145 -4.77 3.18 2.85
N TYR A 146 -5.39 4.19 2.23
CA TYR A 146 -4.69 5.14 1.38
C TYR A 146 -3.59 5.89 2.14
N THR A 147 -3.86 6.31 3.38
CA THR A 147 -2.87 7.04 4.20
C THR A 147 -1.66 6.16 4.51
N ARG A 148 -1.85 4.87 4.87
CA ARG A 148 -0.74 3.93 5.09
C ARG A 148 0.13 3.78 3.84
N MET A 149 -0.49 3.61 2.67
CA MET A 149 0.25 3.56 1.40
C MET A 149 1.01 4.85 1.11
N LYS A 150 0.35 6.01 1.28
CA LYS A 150 0.95 7.32 1.04
C LYS A 150 2.18 7.54 1.91
N CYS A 151 2.13 7.17 3.20
CA CYS A 151 3.28 7.26 4.10
C CYS A 151 4.48 6.45 3.59
N VAL A 152 4.28 5.20 3.16
CA VAL A 152 5.37 4.35 2.65
C VAL A 152 5.94 4.90 1.34
N TRP A 153 5.08 5.36 0.43
CA TRP A 153 5.51 5.97 -0.83
C TRP A 153 6.31 7.25 -0.63
N GLU A 154 5.88 8.14 0.25
CA GLU A 154 6.59 9.38 0.56
C GLU A 154 7.93 9.09 1.26
N GLU A 155 7.96 8.10 2.15
CA GLU A 155 9.22 7.70 2.79
C GLU A 155 10.19 7.14 1.76
N LEU A 156 9.73 6.28 0.83
CA LEU A 156 10.54 5.76 -0.28
C LEU A 156 11.08 6.88 -1.18
N ASP A 157 10.22 7.82 -1.59
CA ASP A 157 10.60 8.98 -2.41
C ASP A 157 11.67 9.83 -1.71
N SER A 158 11.55 10.01 -0.39
CA SER A 158 12.56 10.74 0.40
C SER A 158 13.94 10.05 0.43
N MET A 159 14.02 8.78 0.04
CA MET A 159 15.27 8.02 -0.06
C MET A 159 15.88 8.02 -1.45
N ILE A 160 15.19 8.58 -2.44
CA ILE A 160 15.66 8.71 -3.82
C ILE A 160 16.49 9.99 -3.89
N VAL A 161 17.79 9.84 -4.18
CA VAL A 161 18.67 10.97 -4.44
C VAL A 161 18.89 11.02 -5.94
N LEU A 162 18.25 12.00 -6.59
CA LEU A 162 18.45 12.26 -8.02
C LEU A 162 19.59 13.26 -8.22
N PRO A 163 20.42 13.10 -9.27
CA PRO A 163 21.43 14.08 -9.63
C PRO A 163 20.81 15.47 -9.88
N ARG A 164 21.52 16.53 -9.49
CA ARG A 164 21.12 17.90 -9.82
C ARG A 164 21.35 18.15 -11.30
N LEU A 165 20.28 18.55 -12.01
CA LEU A 165 20.35 18.98 -13.40
C LEU A 165 20.64 20.48 -13.44
N VAL A 166 21.71 20.87 -14.13
CA VAL A 166 22.11 22.29 -14.27
C VAL A 166 21.41 22.96 -15.46
N ASN A 167 21.20 22.21 -16.54
CA ASN A 167 20.51 22.65 -17.74
C ASN A 167 19.30 21.76 -17.97
N ILE A 168 18.11 22.34 -18.12
CA ILE A 168 16.87 21.62 -18.40
C ILE A 168 16.52 21.89 -19.86
N THR A 169 16.65 20.87 -20.72
CA THR A 169 16.15 20.94 -22.09
C THR A 169 14.66 20.52 -22.12
N PRO A 170 13.88 20.92 -23.14
CA PRO A 170 12.48 20.52 -23.26
C PRO A 170 12.30 18.98 -23.34
N GLU A 171 13.26 18.27 -23.95
CA GLU A 171 13.26 16.80 -24.01
C GLU A 171 13.41 16.18 -22.63
N MET A 172 14.31 16.73 -21.80
CA MET A 172 14.48 16.27 -20.41
C MET A 172 13.23 16.53 -19.58
N SER A 173 12.58 17.68 -19.76
CA SER A 173 11.31 17.98 -19.08
C SER A 173 10.22 16.98 -19.49
N ASN A 174 10.08 16.69 -20.79
CA ASN A 174 9.10 15.72 -21.28
C ASN A 174 9.39 14.31 -20.73
N PHE A 175 10.66 13.92 -20.66
CA PHE A 175 11.08 12.66 -20.06
C PHE A 175 10.73 12.59 -18.57
N LEU A 176 10.99 13.64 -17.79
CA LEU A 176 10.64 13.69 -16.36
C LEU A 176 9.14 13.59 -16.13
N VAL A 177 8.33 14.25 -16.97
CA VAL A 177 6.86 14.12 -16.92
C VAL A 177 6.43 12.67 -17.22
N ALA A 178 7.04 12.02 -18.20
CA ALA A 178 6.75 10.62 -18.51
C ALA A 178 7.13 9.68 -17.36
N VAL A 179 8.28 9.91 -16.70
CA VAL A 179 8.72 9.14 -15.53
C VAL A 179 7.78 9.32 -14.34
N GLU A 180 7.35 10.55 -14.04
CA GLU A 180 6.39 10.78 -12.95
C GLU A 180 5.04 10.14 -13.26
N LYS A 181 4.57 10.23 -14.51
CA LYS A 181 3.34 9.55 -14.94
C LYS A 181 3.43 8.04 -14.75
N GLN A 182 4.55 7.42 -15.15
CA GLN A 182 4.75 5.98 -14.96
C GLN A 182 4.74 5.60 -13.47
N LYS A 183 5.35 6.42 -12.62
CA LYS A 183 5.37 6.23 -11.17
C LYS A 183 3.97 6.37 -10.56
N GLU A 184 3.17 7.34 -11.00
CA GLU A 184 1.76 7.49 -10.59
C GLU A 184 0.91 6.29 -11.00
N GLU A 185 1.08 5.77 -12.23
CA GLU A 185 0.40 4.58 -12.71
C GLU A 185 0.75 3.33 -11.88
N GLN A 186 2.03 3.14 -11.55
CA GLN A 186 2.46 2.04 -10.68
C GLN A 186 1.83 2.13 -9.28
N ARG A 187 1.75 3.33 -8.71
CA ARG A 187 1.08 3.57 -7.42
C ARG A 187 -0.42 3.30 -7.51
N LEU A 188 -1.07 3.69 -8.61
CA LEU A 188 -2.48 3.38 -8.85
C LEU A 188 -2.70 1.87 -8.87
N PHE A 189 -1.89 1.12 -9.60
CA PHE A 189 -2.04 -0.34 -9.66
C PHE A 189 -1.80 -1.01 -8.31
N GLN A 190 -0.78 -0.56 -7.56
CA GLN A 190 -0.56 -1.05 -6.19
C GLN A 190 -1.77 -0.76 -5.31
N PHE A 191 -2.31 0.45 -5.36
CA PHE A 191 -3.49 0.84 -4.59
C PHE A 191 -4.70 -0.03 -4.93
N LEU A 192 -4.99 -0.18 -6.21
CA LEU A 192 -6.12 -0.97 -6.69
C LEU A 192 -6.00 -2.46 -6.38
N ASN A 193 -4.77 -3.01 -6.35
CA ASN A 193 -4.53 -4.43 -6.05
C ASN A 193 -4.68 -4.77 -4.57
N GLY A 194 -4.43 -3.83 -3.67
CA GLY A 194 -4.59 -4.05 -2.23
C GLY A 194 -5.98 -3.67 -1.69
N LEU A 195 -6.90 -3.18 -2.52
CA LEU A 195 -8.30 -2.95 -2.12
C LEU A 195 -9.03 -4.26 -1.86
N ASP A 196 -9.98 -4.24 -0.94
CA ASP A 196 -10.84 -5.39 -0.67
C ASP A 196 -11.74 -5.73 -1.88
N ASP A 197 -12.06 -7.02 -2.05
CA ASP A 197 -12.85 -7.53 -3.18
C ASP A 197 -14.22 -6.86 -3.36
N CYS A 198 -14.77 -6.28 -2.28
CA CYS A 198 -16.04 -5.57 -2.33
C CYS A 198 -16.02 -4.31 -3.22
N TYR A 199 -14.85 -3.80 -3.60
CA TYR A 199 -14.66 -2.68 -4.53
C TYR A 199 -14.29 -3.12 -5.96
N GLY A 200 -14.46 -4.42 -6.30
CA GLY A 200 -14.10 -4.96 -7.61
C GLY A 200 -14.76 -4.25 -8.81
N ALA A 201 -15.99 -3.77 -8.64
CA ALA A 201 -16.69 -2.99 -9.68
C ALA A 201 -16.02 -1.64 -9.93
N GLN A 202 -15.70 -0.89 -8.87
CA GLN A 202 -15.01 0.40 -8.94
C GLN A 202 -13.61 0.23 -9.53
N ARG A 203 -12.88 -0.82 -9.12
CA ARG A 203 -11.58 -1.16 -9.71
C ARG A 203 -11.67 -1.37 -11.22
N SER A 204 -12.67 -2.11 -11.69
CA SER A 204 -12.88 -2.36 -13.12
C SER A 204 -13.23 -1.08 -13.88
N GLN A 205 -14.08 -0.22 -13.31
CA GLN A 205 -14.44 1.06 -13.89
C GLN A 205 -13.23 2.00 -14.02
N LEU A 206 -12.41 2.10 -12.96
CA LEU A 206 -11.22 2.97 -12.96
C LEU A 206 -10.18 2.53 -14.00
N LEU A 207 -10.02 1.21 -14.21
CA LEU A 207 -9.10 0.65 -15.21
C LEU A 207 -9.57 0.85 -16.66
N LEU A 208 -10.85 1.16 -16.89
CA LEU A 208 -11.40 1.46 -18.22
C LEU A 208 -11.22 2.92 -18.64
N LEU A 209 -10.78 3.80 -17.74
CA LEU A 209 -10.55 5.21 -18.04
C LEU A 209 -9.27 5.40 -18.87
N ASN A 210 -9.33 6.31 -19.87
CA ASN A 210 -8.18 6.73 -20.66
C ASN A 210 -8.18 8.27 -20.79
N PRO A 211 -7.22 8.99 -20.20
CA PRO A 211 -6.08 8.49 -19.42
C PRO A 211 -6.50 7.89 -18.07
N LEU A 212 -5.62 7.04 -17.50
CA LEU A 212 -5.82 6.50 -16.15
C LEU A 212 -5.86 7.64 -15.12
N PRO A 213 -6.70 7.53 -14.07
CA PRO A 213 -6.82 8.54 -13.04
C PRO A 213 -5.60 8.54 -12.10
N SER A 214 -5.37 9.63 -11.39
CA SER A 214 -4.42 9.64 -10.26
C SER A 214 -4.93 8.78 -9.10
N VAL A 215 -4.03 8.40 -8.20
CA VAL A 215 -4.38 7.62 -7.00
C VAL A 215 -5.36 8.41 -6.11
N GLU A 216 -5.16 9.72 -5.99
CA GLU A 216 -6.03 10.61 -5.24
C GLU A 216 -7.46 10.61 -5.79
N ASN A 217 -7.62 10.67 -7.12
CA ASN A 217 -8.93 10.61 -7.76
C ASN A 217 -9.58 9.23 -7.60
N ALA A 218 -8.82 8.15 -7.77
CA ALA A 218 -9.29 6.79 -7.54
C ALA A 218 -9.76 6.59 -6.09
N CYS A 219 -8.99 7.07 -5.13
CA CYS A 219 -9.31 7.05 -3.70
C CYS A 219 -10.62 7.80 -3.41
N ALA A 220 -10.80 9.00 -3.97
CA ALA A 220 -12.02 9.78 -3.80
C ALA A 220 -13.28 9.05 -4.33
N VAL A 221 -13.20 8.43 -5.52
CA VAL A 221 -14.30 7.65 -6.11
C VAL A 221 -14.66 6.46 -5.21
N ILE A 222 -13.68 5.77 -4.65
CA ILE A 222 -13.90 4.59 -3.81
C ILE A 222 -14.43 4.99 -2.42
N GLN A 223 -13.95 6.09 -1.84
CA GLN A 223 -14.51 6.64 -0.59
C GLN A 223 -15.97 7.08 -0.78
N GLN A 224 -16.30 7.65 -1.94
CA GLN A 224 -17.69 7.99 -2.26
C GLN A 224 -18.56 6.73 -2.29
N GLU A 225 -18.10 5.63 -2.89
CA GLU A 225 -18.80 4.33 -2.85
C GLU A 225 -18.93 3.79 -1.42
N GLU A 226 -17.85 3.85 -0.62
CA GLU A 226 -17.84 3.42 0.78
C GLU A 226 -18.94 4.14 1.59
N SER A 227 -19.02 5.47 1.45
CA SER A 227 -20.05 6.27 2.11
C SER A 227 -21.47 5.90 1.66
N GLN A 228 -21.68 5.61 0.36
CA GLN A 228 -22.98 5.17 -0.16
C GLN A 228 -23.37 3.80 0.40
N LYS A 229 -22.42 2.86 0.45
CA LYS A 229 -22.64 1.53 1.03
C LYS A 229 -22.96 1.62 2.51
N ASP A 230 -22.36 2.53 3.26
CA ASP A 230 -22.64 2.70 4.70
C ASP A 230 -24.05 3.26 4.97
N VAL A 231 -24.53 4.17 4.12
CA VAL A 231 -25.93 4.64 4.15
C VAL A 231 -26.88 3.49 3.83
N LEU A 232 -26.58 2.70 2.79
CA LEU A 232 -27.39 1.55 2.39
C LEU A 232 -27.38 0.45 3.46
N LYS A 233 -26.25 0.16 4.09
CA LYS A 233 -26.14 -0.78 5.22
C LYS A 233 -26.89 -0.29 6.46
N SER A 234 -26.86 1.02 6.75
CA SER A 234 -27.64 1.62 7.84
C SER A 234 -29.15 1.62 7.57
N GLY A 235 -29.55 1.58 6.30
CA GLY A 235 -30.95 1.38 5.88
C GLY A 235 -31.43 -0.07 5.97
N VAL A 236 -30.53 -1.04 6.15
CA VAL A 236 -30.86 -2.46 6.32
C VAL A 236 -30.68 -2.87 7.77
N SER A 237 -31.49 -2.29 8.65
CA SER A 237 -32.04 -3.08 9.76
C SER A 237 -32.91 -4.16 9.12
N PHE A 238 -32.36 -5.36 8.92
CA PHE A 238 -33.07 -6.59 8.55
C PHE A 238 -34.32 -6.35 7.68
N VAL A 239 -34.13 -5.81 6.48
CA VAL A 239 -35.11 -6.05 5.42
C VAL A 239 -34.52 -7.17 4.61
N GLU A 240 -34.76 -8.39 5.11
CA GLU A 240 -34.70 -9.62 4.33
C GLU A 240 -35.21 -9.28 2.92
N SER A 241 -34.35 -9.43 1.92
CA SER A 241 -34.66 -9.07 0.55
C SER A 241 -36.04 -9.62 0.19
N ALA A 242 -37.04 -8.74 0.12
CA ALA A 242 -38.37 -9.05 -0.38
C ALA A 242 -38.33 -9.19 -1.91
N ALA A 243 -37.36 -9.95 -2.41
CA ALA A 243 -37.39 -10.52 -3.74
C ALA A 243 -38.42 -11.64 -3.69
N LEU A 244 -39.70 -11.31 -3.98
CA LEU A 244 -40.77 -12.22 -4.42
C LEU A 244 -40.61 -13.71 -4.03
N PHE A 245 -40.37 -14.00 -2.75
CA PHE A 245 -40.61 -15.32 -2.22
C PHE A 245 -42.08 -15.34 -1.90
N SER A 246 -42.88 -15.70 -2.92
CA SER A 246 -44.14 -16.37 -2.65
C SER A 246 -43.79 -17.50 -1.69
N LYS A 247 -44.14 -17.32 -0.41
CA LYS A 247 -44.17 -18.40 0.58
C LYS A 247 -45.11 -19.44 0.03
N GLN A 248 -44.58 -20.31 -0.82
CA GLN A 248 -45.26 -21.49 -1.28
C GLN A 248 -45.19 -22.44 -0.10
N GLU A 249 -46.06 -22.18 0.88
CA GLU A 249 -46.49 -23.20 1.83
C GLU A 249 -46.76 -24.45 1.01
N THR A 250 -46.12 -25.52 1.43
CA THR A 250 -46.05 -26.81 0.77
C THR A 250 -47.40 -27.51 0.77
N LYS A 251 -48.37 -26.96 0.04
CA LYS A 251 -49.61 -27.64 -0.39
C LYS A 251 -49.57 -27.93 -1.88
N ASN A 252 -48.41 -28.34 -2.40
CA ASN A 252 -48.27 -28.80 -3.78
C ASN A 252 -48.72 -30.26 -3.97
N LYS A 253 -49.70 -30.74 -3.20
CA LYS A 253 -50.29 -32.08 -3.33
C LYS A 253 -51.77 -32.00 -3.01
N CYS A 254 -52.62 -32.54 -3.89
CA CYS A 254 -54.03 -32.72 -3.59
C CYS A 254 -54.17 -33.60 -2.34
N SER A 255 -54.90 -33.13 -1.32
CA SER A 255 -55.10 -33.86 -0.06
C SER A 255 -55.83 -35.20 -0.21
N ILE A 256 -56.38 -35.48 -1.38
CA ILE A 256 -57.23 -36.67 -1.64
C ILE A 256 -56.44 -37.74 -2.39
N CYS A 257 -55.72 -37.37 -3.47
CA CYS A 257 -54.98 -38.34 -4.30
C CYS A 257 -53.45 -38.17 -4.26
N GLY A 258 -52.93 -37.14 -3.58
CA GLY A 258 -51.49 -36.88 -3.43
C GLY A 258 -50.77 -36.28 -4.65
N TYR A 259 -51.45 -36.08 -5.78
CA TYR A 259 -50.85 -35.54 -7.01
C TYR A 259 -50.78 -34.00 -7.01
N LYS A 260 -49.75 -33.44 -7.67
CA LYS A 260 -49.40 -32.00 -7.62
C LYS A 260 -50.14 -31.10 -8.63
N TRP A 261 -51.09 -31.66 -9.38
CA TRP A 261 -51.63 -31.03 -10.60
C TRP A 261 -53.05 -30.45 -10.48
N HIS A 262 -53.68 -30.55 -9.30
CA HIS A 262 -55.03 -30.01 -9.09
C HIS A 262 -55.33 -29.75 -7.61
N PRO A 263 -56.22 -28.80 -7.29
CA PRO A 263 -56.73 -28.59 -5.93
C PRO A 263 -57.70 -29.72 -5.52
N PRO A 264 -57.87 -30.00 -4.22
CA PRO A 264 -58.75 -31.06 -3.70
C PRO A 264 -60.19 -31.01 -4.21
N GLU A 265 -60.68 -29.81 -4.53
CA GLU A 265 -62.03 -29.57 -5.05
C GLU A 265 -62.25 -30.12 -6.45
N LYS A 266 -61.20 -30.19 -7.29
CA LYS A 266 -61.26 -30.72 -8.65
C LYS A 266 -60.65 -32.12 -8.77
N CYS A 267 -60.43 -32.80 -7.64
CA CYS A 267 -59.90 -34.15 -7.64
C CYS A 267 -60.92 -35.13 -8.21
N TRP A 268 -60.55 -35.88 -9.24
CA TRP A 268 -61.43 -36.89 -9.84
C TRP A 268 -61.84 -38.00 -8.87
N GLU A 269 -61.09 -38.20 -7.79
CA GLU A 269 -61.44 -39.13 -6.71
C GLU A 269 -62.60 -38.61 -5.84
N LYS A 270 -62.85 -37.29 -5.84
CA LYS A 270 -63.98 -36.63 -5.17
C LYS A 270 -65.13 -36.28 -6.14
N VAL A 271 -64.81 -35.77 -7.32
CA VAL A 271 -65.78 -35.25 -8.31
C VAL A 271 -66.29 -36.34 -9.26
N GLY A 272 -65.62 -37.49 -9.29
CA GLY A 272 -65.86 -38.55 -10.27
C GLY A 272 -64.94 -38.40 -11.48
N TYR A 273 -64.54 -39.53 -12.05
CA TYR A 273 -63.71 -39.55 -13.24
C TYR A 273 -64.52 -39.15 -14.48
N PRO A 274 -63.93 -38.45 -15.47
CA PRO A 274 -64.56 -38.25 -16.76
C PRO A 274 -64.82 -39.57 -17.49
N VAL A 275 -65.84 -39.62 -18.36
CA VAL A 275 -66.30 -40.84 -19.05
C VAL A 275 -65.19 -41.52 -19.89
N TRP A 276 -64.22 -40.75 -20.38
CA TRP A 276 -63.07 -41.24 -21.15
C TRP A 276 -61.92 -41.78 -20.28
N HIS A 277 -61.97 -41.60 -18.97
CA HIS A 277 -60.88 -41.96 -18.07
C HIS A 277 -60.99 -43.42 -17.62
N HIS A 278 -59.89 -44.17 -17.69
CA HIS A 278 -59.85 -45.62 -17.43
C HIS A 278 -60.36 -46.09 -16.04
N LYS A 279 -60.47 -45.18 -15.07
CA LYS A 279 -61.03 -45.43 -13.72
C LYS A 279 -62.50 -45.02 -13.57
N TYR A 280 -63.16 -44.63 -14.65
CA TYR A 280 -64.59 -44.35 -14.66
C TYR A 280 -65.37 -45.62 -14.34
N LYS A 281 -65.96 -45.69 -13.15
CA LYS A 281 -66.86 -46.76 -12.74
C LYS A 281 -68.28 -46.23 -12.75
N GLN A 282 -69.14 -46.82 -13.58
CA GLN A 282 -70.58 -46.63 -13.52
C GLN A 282 -71.06 -47.25 -12.21
N SER A 283 -71.65 -46.44 -11.33
CA SER A 283 -72.02 -46.84 -9.98
C SER A 283 -73.03 -48.00 -10.01
N GLN A 284 -72.55 -49.24 -9.82
CA GLN A 284 -73.37 -50.33 -9.32
C GLN A 284 -73.10 -50.54 -7.83
N VAL A 285 -74.20 -50.56 -7.09
CA VAL A 285 -74.30 -50.81 -5.66
C VAL A 285 -73.99 -52.29 -5.40
N GLN A 286 -73.03 -52.57 -4.50
CA GLN A 286 -73.05 -53.62 -3.47
C GLN A 286 -71.65 -54.20 -3.17
N ASN A 287 -71.24 -53.96 -1.92
CA ASN A 287 -70.85 -54.93 -0.89
C ASN A 287 -69.71 -55.96 -1.13
N LYS A 288 -68.90 -56.06 -0.08
CA LYS A 288 -68.03 -57.16 0.40
C LYS A 288 -66.56 -57.27 -0.06
N GLN A 289 -65.75 -57.14 0.99
CA GLN A 289 -64.65 -58.02 1.43
C GLN A 289 -63.33 -58.01 0.65
N THR A 290 -62.37 -57.37 1.32
CA THR A 290 -60.92 -57.52 1.26
C THR A 290 -60.47 -58.98 1.38
N GLN A 291 -59.67 -59.45 0.42
CA GLN A 291 -58.55 -60.34 0.71
C GLN A 291 -57.34 -60.07 -0.19
N TYR A 292 -56.19 -60.12 0.47
CA TYR A 292 -54.81 -59.98 0.02
C TYR A 292 -54.43 -60.93 -1.14
N ARG A 293 -53.58 -60.45 -2.07
CA ARG A 293 -52.23 -61.02 -2.28
C ARG A 293 -51.34 -60.18 -3.24
N PRO A 294 -50.01 -60.17 -3.04
CA PRO A 294 -49.05 -59.29 -3.72
C PRO A 294 -48.17 -60.01 -4.75
N ARG A 295 -47.56 -59.27 -5.69
CA ARG A 295 -46.26 -59.58 -6.34
C ARG A 295 -45.85 -58.37 -7.21
N SER A 296 -44.80 -57.62 -6.89
CA SER A 296 -43.37 -57.89 -7.06
C SER A 296 -42.93 -58.20 -8.51
N SER A 297 -42.17 -57.24 -9.03
CA SER A 297 -40.91 -57.39 -9.78
C SER A 297 -40.94 -57.95 -11.21
N SER A 298 -40.50 -57.12 -12.15
CA SER A 298 -39.33 -57.47 -12.99
C SER A 298 -38.74 -56.25 -13.69
N ASN A 299 -37.42 -56.14 -13.54
CA ASN A 299 -36.49 -55.28 -14.26
C ASN A 299 -36.54 -55.48 -15.78
N GLY A 300 -36.20 -54.40 -16.50
CA GLY A 300 -35.78 -54.41 -17.89
C GLY A 300 -34.61 -53.43 -18.08
N THR A 301 -33.58 -53.94 -18.73
CA THR A 301 -32.16 -53.56 -18.72
C THR A 301 -31.80 -52.43 -19.68
N GLY A 302 -30.68 -51.74 -19.39
CA GLY A 302 -29.65 -51.46 -20.41
C GLY A 302 -29.36 -49.99 -20.77
N GLY A 303 -28.09 -49.58 -20.65
CA GLY A 303 -27.54 -48.43 -21.38
C GLY A 303 -26.46 -47.63 -20.63
N ASN A 304 -25.19 -47.98 -20.85
CA ASN A 304 -24.00 -47.20 -20.45
C ASN A 304 -24.01 -45.78 -21.02
N PHE A 305 -23.46 -44.78 -20.29
CA PHE A 305 -22.42 -43.85 -20.79
C PHE A 305 -21.77 -43.06 -19.64
N LYS A 306 -20.49 -42.73 -19.88
CA LYS A 306 -19.41 -42.32 -18.97
C LYS A 306 -19.63 -40.95 -18.31
N ARG A 307 -19.17 -40.78 -17.07
CA ARG A 307 -18.75 -39.49 -16.50
C ARG A 307 -17.41 -39.66 -15.77
N THR A 308 -16.38 -39.02 -16.30
CA THR A 308 -15.10 -38.75 -15.64
C THR A 308 -15.30 -37.61 -14.65
N ALA A 309 -15.01 -37.85 -13.37
CA ALA A 309 -14.81 -36.82 -12.37
C ALA A 309 -13.30 -36.65 -12.17
N ALA A 310 -12.79 -35.42 -12.34
CA ALA A 310 -11.45 -35.06 -11.93
C ALA A 310 -11.46 -34.82 -10.41
N ASN A 311 -10.59 -35.55 -9.71
CA ASN A 311 -10.34 -35.35 -8.29
C ASN A 311 -9.37 -34.18 -8.13
N VAL A 312 -9.76 -33.18 -7.35
CA VAL A 312 -8.92 -32.05 -6.93
C VAL A 312 -8.09 -32.50 -5.73
N THR A 313 -6.77 -32.44 -5.83
CA THR A 313 -5.87 -32.50 -4.67
C THR A 313 -4.98 -31.27 -4.66
N SER A 314 -5.25 -30.42 -3.68
CA SER A 314 -4.44 -29.30 -3.23
C SER A 314 -3.04 -29.78 -2.78
N GLY A 315 -1.98 -29.13 -3.25
CA GLY A 315 -0.62 -29.38 -2.79
C GLY A 315 0.35 -28.37 -3.37
N ALA A 316 0.96 -27.55 -2.49
CA ALA A 316 1.96 -26.56 -2.83
C ALA A 316 3.15 -27.19 -3.59
N SER A 317 3.44 -26.72 -4.80
CA SER A 317 4.64 -27.07 -5.55
C SER A 317 5.59 -25.88 -5.60
N SER A 318 6.61 -25.93 -4.74
CA SER A 318 7.82 -25.13 -4.85
C SER A 318 8.52 -25.50 -6.16
N PHE A 319 8.73 -24.54 -7.06
CA PHE A 319 9.49 -24.77 -8.28
C PHE A 319 10.98 -24.69 -7.96
N THR A 320 11.65 -25.84 -7.84
CA THR A 320 13.11 -25.90 -7.77
C THR A 320 13.64 -26.38 -9.12
N PHE A 321 14.45 -25.55 -9.78
CA PHE A 321 15.19 -25.97 -10.98
C PHE A 321 16.21 -27.05 -10.61
N THR A 322 16.34 -28.06 -11.48
CA THR A 322 17.44 -29.02 -11.38
C THR A 322 18.75 -28.33 -11.82
N SER A 323 19.89 -28.78 -11.30
CA SER A 323 21.21 -28.18 -11.60
C SER A 323 21.51 -28.14 -13.10
N GLU A 324 21.03 -29.15 -13.85
CA GLU A 324 21.20 -29.23 -15.30
C GLU A 324 20.32 -28.23 -16.06
N GLN A 325 19.10 -27.95 -15.57
CA GLN A 325 18.22 -26.93 -16.15
C GLN A 325 18.77 -25.53 -15.96
N PHE A 326 19.43 -25.27 -14.81
CA PHE A 326 20.08 -23.99 -14.55
C PHE A 326 21.29 -23.75 -15.47
N GLU A 327 22.14 -24.77 -15.67
CA GLU A 327 23.26 -24.65 -16.59
C GLU A 327 22.83 -24.45 -18.05
N SER A 328 21.78 -25.13 -18.48
CA SER A 328 21.25 -24.97 -19.84
C SER A 328 20.69 -23.57 -20.06
N LEU A 329 20.08 -22.97 -19.04
CA LEU A 329 19.61 -21.59 -19.08
C LEU A 329 20.77 -20.59 -19.17
N MET A 330 21.82 -20.80 -18.36
CA MET A 330 23.01 -19.93 -18.36
C MET A 330 23.77 -19.97 -19.69
N ARG A 331 23.87 -21.14 -20.35
CA ARG A 331 24.47 -21.24 -21.68
C ARG A 331 23.63 -20.55 -22.75
N SER A 332 22.30 -20.60 -22.67
CA SER A 332 21.41 -19.90 -23.60
C SER A 332 21.59 -18.39 -23.51
N VAL A 333 21.60 -17.85 -22.29
CA VAL A 333 21.73 -16.40 -22.06
C VAL A 333 23.09 -15.88 -22.52
N LEU A 334 24.17 -16.64 -22.31
CA LEU A 334 25.50 -16.26 -22.79
C LEU A 334 25.63 -16.31 -24.33
N ASN A 335 24.93 -17.22 -24.99
CA ASN A 335 24.90 -17.27 -26.45
C ASN A 335 24.10 -16.11 -27.06
N ASP A 336 23.02 -15.67 -26.40
CA ASP A 336 22.25 -14.50 -26.83
C ASP A 336 23.02 -13.19 -26.67
N VAL A 337 23.88 -13.08 -25.65
CA VAL A 337 24.80 -11.93 -25.47
C VAL A 337 25.90 -11.94 -26.54
N LYS A 338 26.41 -13.11 -26.94
CA LYS A 338 27.42 -13.23 -28.00
C LYS A 338 26.87 -12.94 -29.40
N ASN A 339 25.63 -13.32 -29.69
CA ASN A 339 25.01 -13.11 -31.00
C ASN A 339 24.52 -11.67 -31.21
N ASN A 340 24.24 -10.92 -30.14
CA ASN A 340 23.86 -9.49 -30.23
C ASN A 340 25.04 -8.51 -30.15
N GLY A 341 26.28 -8.99 -30.05
CA GLY A 341 27.49 -8.17 -29.93
C GLY A 341 28.27 -7.94 -31.24
N ALA A 342 27.79 -8.40 -32.38
CA ALA A 342 28.53 -8.37 -33.65
C ALA A 342 27.99 -7.34 -34.67
N THR A 343 27.80 -6.08 -34.25
CA THR A 343 27.83 -4.92 -35.17
C THR A 343 28.39 -3.70 -34.44
N GLY A 344 29.66 -3.37 -34.69
CA GLY A 344 30.27 -2.14 -34.18
C GLY A 344 31.78 -2.26 -33.96
N SER A 345 32.54 -2.29 -35.04
CA SER A 345 33.98 -1.99 -35.06
C SER A 345 34.17 -0.50 -34.77
N ASP A 346 34.85 -0.14 -33.69
CA ASP A 346 36.19 0.46 -33.77
C ASP A 346 36.78 0.66 -32.37
N CYS A 347 37.95 0.05 -32.18
CA CYS A 347 38.81 0.18 -31.02
C CYS A 347 39.65 1.46 -31.10
N THR A 348 39.76 2.17 -29.99
CA THR A 348 41.04 2.77 -29.59
C THR A 348 41.27 2.40 -28.12
N ASP A 349 42.30 1.58 -27.91
CA ASP A 349 42.94 1.30 -26.62
C ASP A 349 43.33 2.61 -25.94
N ASP A 350 43.02 2.76 -24.65
CA ASP A 350 43.90 3.41 -23.66
C ASP A 350 43.36 3.20 -22.23
N GLU A 351 44.29 2.86 -21.32
CA GLU A 351 44.22 2.84 -19.85
C GLU A 351 43.34 1.81 -19.11
N LEU A 352 43.93 0.64 -18.83
CA LEU A 352 43.66 -0.14 -17.62
C LEU A 352 44.99 -0.62 -17.01
N ASP A 353 45.61 0.23 -16.20
CA ASP A 353 46.61 -0.18 -15.21
C ASP A 353 46.64 0.84 -14.07
N PHE A 354 45.79 0.65 -13.05
CA PHE A 354 46.12 1.06 -11.68
C PHE A 354 45.17 0.38 -10.69
N VAL A 355 45.68 0.14 -9.48
CA VAL A 355 45.05 -0.55 -8.33
C VAL A 355 45.31 -2.06 -8.26
N ALA A 356 46.59 -2.39 -8.05
CA ALA A 356 46.98 -3.57 -7.27
C ALA A 356 48.34 -3.37 -6.58
N ALA A 357 48.41 -2.48 -5.58
CA ALA A 357 49.48 -2.50 -4.57
C ALA A 357 49.23 -1.49 -3.45
N GLN A 358 48.47 -1.88 -2.41
CA GLN A 358 48.79 -1.46 -1.05
C GLN A 358 48.13 -2.39 -0.03
N THR A 359 48.77 -3.55 0.15
CA THR A 359 48.76 -4.26 1.42
C THR A 359 50.16 -4.80 1.59
N ILE A 360 50.73 -4.59 2.78
CA ILE A 360 52.05 -5.00 3.26
C ILE A 360 53.18 -4.00 2.96
N GLY A 361 53.65 -3.36 4.04
CA GLY A 361 54.75 -2.42 4.13
C GLY A 361 54.72 -1.74 5.50
#